data_AF-A0A542SBX3-F1
#
_entry.id   AF-A0A542SBX3-F1
#
_cell.length_a   1.000
_cell.length_b   1.000
_cell.length_c   1.000
_cell.angle_alpha   90.00
_cell.angle_beta   90.00
_cell.angle_gamma   90.00
#
_symmetry.space_group_name_H-M   'P 1'
#
loop_
_entity.id
_entity.type
_entity.pdbx_description
1 polymer ?
#
loop_
_entity_poly.entity_id
_entity_poly.type
_entity_poly.pdbx_seq_one_letter_code
_entity_poly.pdbx_strand_id
1 'polypeptide(L)'
;MTPVTPPADVLWRSMSPERMIDGGLAAADVRRLRDATDAGTPWDEALVAIAGDRAAQAEKALAAGQVVTAREAFRWSAAALLFAQMAWNDDSPHRVALYARFTATVARAGALADPAWEQVTLPFGDGRLFGWLVRPVGPVRGTVIVLGGQSGWGATYLRAADALLARGVAAFLVEGPGQGETRMRGGVLLDVDVRAAYSTFVDHVLADPSLGGSVGIWGNSMGGLFAGTAAASDPRISAVCVNGAPARPRLLGFRTFDEQAAAMLGGAGEAEVRANFDRIALQARDRITGAVLVVHGGQDPIVSREEQQPFLDAALGEATLREWEDGDHTVYRHGEERNAVVADWFADHLAPPRATLLDEVRASFAATPDPRTRAVLDAVTRHVHALVGEVRPTLAEWEQAIDFLTAVGQTCDDTRQEFVLLSDVLGVSMLVETLNGGDHGTESTVLGPFHMTASPRRALGDSISEVGLERPAVVTGMVVDLDGRPVPGASVDVWQCDEDGFYDVQRPDVQPAGNGRGMFTADADGAFWFRTVVPSHYPIPTDGPVGGLLEASERHPYRPAHVHLIVDAAGFEPLTTHLFVADSPYLDSDAVFAVKQSLVREFAVVDDPDEAERYGVRAPFRRAHFEVQLAGERREETA
;
A
#
# COMPACT_ATOMS: atom_id res chain seq x y z
N MET A 1 48.35 11.52 -24.70
CA MET A 1 48.30 12.95 -25.06
C MET A 1 48.25 13.74 -23.77
N THR A 2 49.00 14.83 -23.63
CA THR A 2 48.81 15.77 -22.52
C THR A 2 47.36 16.28 -22.59
N PRO A 3 46.58 16.27 -21.50
CA PRO A 3 45.22 16.78 -21.54
C PRO A 3 45.26 18.24 -22.00
N VAL A 4 44.55 18.55 -23.09
CA VAL A 4 44.43 19.93 -23.59
C VAL A 4 43.13 20.49 -23.05
N THR A 5 43.25 21.39 -22.07
CA THR A 5 42.11 22.17 -21.55
C THR A 5 41.46 22.96 -22.68
N PRO A 6 40.11 23.05 -22.73
CA PRO A 6 39.45 23.84 -23.75
C PRO A 6 39.87 25.33 -23.66
N PRO A 7 39.95 26.04 -24.79
CA PRO A 7 40.10 27.48 -24.79
C PRO A 7 39.02 28.19 -23.95
N ALA A 8 39.36 29.32 -23.33
CA ALA A 8 38.46 30.03 -22.42
C ALA A 8 37.13 30.43 -23.09
N ASP A 9 37.12 30.77 -24.37
CA ASP A 9 35.90 31.12 -25.12
C ASP A 9 34.93 29.94 -25.25
N VAL A 10 35.44 28.70 -25.37
CA VAL A 10 34.62 27.47 -25.34
C VAL A 10 34.02 27.27 -23.96
N LEU A 11 34.81 27.48 -22.91
CA LEU A 11 34.33 27.36 -21.52
C LEU A 11 33.24 28.39 -21.22
N TRP A 12 33.42 29.65 -21.63
CA TRP A 12 32.42 30.72 -21.49
C TRP A 12 31.09 30.42 -22.20
N ARG A 13 31.10 29.65 -23.30
CA ARG A 13 29.86 29.20 -23.96
C ARG A 13 29.17 28.07 -23.20
N SER A 14 29.95 27.16 -22.61
CA SER A 14 29.41 26.00 -21.86
C SER A 14 29.01 26.33 -20.42
N MET A 15 29.66 27.34 -19.83
CA MET A 15 29.47 27.83 -18.47
C MET A 15 29.13 29.31 -18.56
N SER A 16 27.88 29.61 -18.91
CA SER A 16 27.40 31.00 -18.97
C SER A 16 27.45 31.67 -17.59
N PRO A 17 27.51 33.02 -17.54
CA PRO A 17 27.37 33.76 -16.29
C PRO A 17 26.17 33.32 -15.45
N GLU A 18 25.02 33.10 -16.08
CA GLU A 18 23.77 32.70 -15.45
C GLU A 18 23.90 31.31 -14.81
N ARG A 19 24.48 30.35 -15.54
CA ARG A 19 24.77 29.00 -15.02
C ARG A 19 25.74 29.04 -13.84
N MET A 20 26.77 29.87 -13.91
CA MET A 20 27.72 30.01 -12.81
C MET A 20 27.08 30.62 -11.56
N ILE A 21 26.22 31.62 -11.74
CA ILE A 21 25.51 32.27 -10.64
C ILE A 21 24.50 31.31 -9.99
N ASP A 22 23.73 30.58 -10.81
CA ASP A 22 22.81 29.54 -10.33
C ASP A 22 23.56 28.42 -9.61
N GLY A 23 24.77 28.07 -10.07
CA GLY A 23 25.67 27.14 -9.39
C GLY A 23 26.38 27.70 -8.15
N GLY A 24 26.05 28.93 -7.73
CA GLY A 24 26.52 29.51 -6.48
C GLY A 24 27.73 30.45 -6.58
N LEU A 25 28.26 30.72 -7.78
CA LEU A 25 29.34 31.69 -7.95
C LEU A 25 28.79 33.11 -7.77
N ALA A 26 29.50 33.98 -7.06
CA ALA A 26 29.07 35.36 -6.91
C ALA A 26 29.22 36.12 -8.25
N ALA A 27 28.27 37.01 -8.58
CA ALA A 27 28.35 37.81 -9.81
C ALA A 27 29.64 38.64 -9.93
N ALA A 28 30.20 39.07 -8.81
CA ALA A 28 31.51 39.74 -8.78
C ALA A 28 32.65 38.78 -9.16
N ASP A 29 32.59 37.51 -8.75
CA ASP A 29 33.59 36.50 -9.10
C ASP A 29 33.50 36.06 -10.56
N VAL A 30 32.30 36.04 -11.15
CA VAL A 30 32.14 35.87 -12.60
C VAL A 30 32.88 36.96 -13.37
N ARG A 31 32.77 38.22 -12.94
CA ARG A 31 33.53 39.33 -13.55
C ARG A 31 35.04 39.16 -13.36
N ARG A 32 35.48 38.81 -12.15
CA ARG A 32 36.90 38.53 -11.87
C ARG A 32 37.46 37.41 -12.74
N LEU A 33 36.68 36.34 -12.92
CA LEU A 33 37.03 35.25 -13.82
C LEU A 33 37.19 35.77 -15.26
N ARG A 34 36.24 36.60 -15.71
CA ARG A 34 36.28 37.17 -17.06
C ARG A 34 37.53 37.99 -17.28
N ASP A 35 37.80 38.94 -16.38
CA ASP A 35 38.99 39.79 -16.43
C ASP A 35 40.27 38.96 -16.45
N ALA A 36 40.36 37.91 -15.62
CA ALA A 36 41.52 37.04 -15.55
C ALA A 36 41.72 36.22 -16.85
N THR A 37 40.64 35.66 -17.40
CA THR A 37 40.72 34.88 -18.66
C THR A 37 40.98 35.76 -19.88
N ASP A 38 40.44 36.98 -19.92
CA ASP A 38 40.71 37.95 -20.98
C ASP A 38 42.18 38.44 -20.91
N ALA A 39 42.78 38.46 -19.71
CA ALA A 39 44.20 38.68 -19.50
C ALA A 39 45.09 37.45 -19.77
N GLY A 40 44.52 36.31 -20.18
CA GLY A 40 45.25 35.10 -20.55
C GLY A 40 45.53 34.12 -19.41
N THR A 41 44.95 34.34 -18.22
CA THR A 41 45.04 33.36 -17.12
C THR A 41 44.20 32.12 -17.48
N PRO A 42 44.73 30.89 -17.32
CA PRO A 42 43.94 29.68 -17.50
C PRO A 42 42.68 29.68 -16.62
N TRP A 43 41.60 29.11 -17.15
CA TRP A 43 40.27 29.14 -16.50
C TRP A 43 40.28 28.53 -15.10
N ASP A 44 40.88 27.34 -14.95
CA ASP A 44 40.93 26.64 -13.69
C ASP A 44 41.87 27.33 -12.70
N GLU A 45 43.02 27.85 -13.15
CA GLU A 45 43.91 28.67 -12.31
C GLU A 45 43.22 29.92 -11.77
N ALA A 46 42.48 30.64 -12.62
CA ALA A 46 41.72 31.83 -12.22
C ALA A 46 40.66 31.50 -11.17
N LEU A 47 39.91 30.40 -11.35
CA LEU A 47 38.91 29.96 -10.37
C LEU A 47 39.52 29.40 -9.10
N VAL A 48 40.67 28.72 -9.17
CA VAL A 48 41.41 28.27 -7.98
C VAL A 48 41.89 29.46 -7.15
N ALA A 49 42.34 30.54 -7.79
CA ALA A 49 42.70 31.78 -7.11
C ALA A 49 41.49 32.43 -6.43
N ILE A 50 40.35 32.56 -7.16
CA ILE A 50 39.09 33.05 -6.59
C ILE A 50 38.65 32.22 -5.39
N ALA A 51 38.72 30.89 -5.50
CA ALA A 51 38.39 29.97 -4.40
C ALA A 51 39.29 30.23 -3.18
N GLY A 52 40.59 30.38 -3.38
CA GLY A 52 41.56 30.70 -2.31
C GLY A 52 41.20 31.98 -1.57
N ASP A 53 40.87 33.05 -2.31
CA ASP A 53 40.48 34.33 -1.71
C ASP A 53 39.17 34.22 -0.91
N ARG A 54 38.19 33.47 -1.42
CA ARG A 54 36.92 33.24 -0.73
C ARG A 54 37.09 32.37 0.52
N ALA A 55 37.94 31.35 0.46
CA ALA A 55 38.30 30.56 1.63
C ALA A 55 39.01 31.42 2.68
N ALA A 56 39.97 32.28 2.29
CA ALA A 56 40.63 33.19 3.22
C ALA A 56 39.66 34.21 3.86
N GLN A 57 38.68 34.69 3.08
CA GLN A 57 37.58 35.51 3.59
C GLN A 57 36.76 34.75 4.64
N ALA A 58 36.45 33.47 4.37
CA ALA A 58 35.69 32.63 5.28
C ALA A 58 36.43 32.42 6.61
N GLU A 59 37.74 32.12 6.57
CA GLU A 59 38.56 31.98 7.77
C GLU A 59 38.61 33.25 8.60
N LYS A 60 38.74 34.41 7.94
CA LYS A 60 38.74 35.71 8.62
C LYS A 60 37.41 35.98 9.33
N ALA A 61 36.29 35.67 8.67
CA ALA A 61 34.96 35.80 9.26
C ALA A 61 34.78 34.83 10.44
N LEU A 62 35.25 33.59 10.31
CA LEU A 62 35.17 32.58 11.36
C LEU A 62 35.99 32.99 12.59
N ALA A 63 37.22 33.49 12.40
CA ALA A 63 38.06 34.03 13.48
C ALA A 63 37.42 35.23 14.18
N ALA A 64 36.53 35.96 13.50
CA ALA A 64 35.75 37.06 14.06
C ALA A 64 34.39 36.62 14.66
N GLY A 65 34.08 35.33 14.70
CA GLY A 65 32.80 34.79 15.20
C GLY A 65 31.60 35.00 14.25
N GLN A 66 31.84 35.39 13.00
CA GLN A 66 30.81 35.70 12.01
C GLN A 66 30.42 34.45 11.21
N VAL A 67 29.76 33.50 11.86
CA VAL A 67 29.47 32.15 11.32
C VAL A 67 28.72 32.18 9.98
N VAL A 68 27.67 33.00 9.86
CA VAL A 68 26.89 33.13 8.62
C VAL A 68 27.75 33.63 7.47
N THR A 69 28.56 34.67 7.69
CA THR A 69 29.47 35.22 6.68
C THR A 69 30.54 34.21 6.28
N ALA A 70 31.09 33.45 7.24
CA ALA A 70 32.05 32.40 6.96
C ALA A 70 31.45 31.29 6.09
N ARG A 71 30.22 30.84 6.41
CA ARG A 71 29.50 29.83 5.63
C ARG A 71 29.28 30.27 4.18
N GLU A 72 28.78 31.49 3.96
CA GLU A 72 28.54 31.99 2.60
C GLU A 72 29.86 32.12 1.80
N ALA A 73 30.94 32.55 2.45
CA ALA A 73 32.25 32.61 1.80
C ALA A 73 32.80 31.22 1.44
N PHE A 74 32.59 30.20 2.27
CA PHE A 74 32.90 28.82 1.89
C PHE A 74 32.02 28.32 0.74
N ARG A 75 30.73 28.68 0.67
CA ARG A 75 29.86 28.35 -0.47
C ARG A 75 30.40 28.95 -1.78
N TRP A 76 30.81 30.22 -1.78
CA TRP A 76 31.44 30.85 -2.96
C TRP A 76 32.76 30.17 -3.35
N SER A 77 33.58 29.81 -2.36
CA SER A 77 34.82 29.05 -2.60
C SER A 77 34.55 27.68 -3.22
N ALA A 78 33.53 26.96 -2.73
CA ALA A 78 33.14 25.66 -3.25
C ALA A 78 32.64 25.78 -4.70
N ALA A 79 31.75 26.73 -5.00
CA ALA A 79 31.29 26.98 -6.36
C ALA A 79 32.46 27.26 -7.32
N ALA A 80 33.44 28.08 -6.91
CA ALA A 80 34.61 28.36 -7.72
C ALA A 80 35.43 27.10 -8.03
N LEU A 81 35.64 26.21 -7.04
CA LEU A 81 36.35 24.93 -7.24
C LEU A 81 35.61 23.97 -8.18
N LEU A 82 34.28 23.92 -8.10
CA LEU A 82 33.49 23.11 -9.01
C LEU A 82 33.57 23.64 -10.45
N PHE A 83 33.48 24.95 -10.66
CA PHE A 83 33.64 25.51 -12.01
C PHE A 83 35.08 25.41 -12.51
N ALA A 84 36.09 25.37 -11.63
CA ALA A 84 37.48 25.13 -12.00
C ALA A 84 37.65 23.75 -12.64
N GLN A 85 37.01 22.72 -12.05
CA GLN A 85 37.12 21.36 -12.59
C GLN A 85 36.46 21.20 -13.97
N MET A 86 35.56 22.11 -14.38
CA MET A 86 34.93 22.06 -15.71
C MET A 86 35.90 22.32 -16.87
N ALA A 87 37.13 22.78 -16.60
CA ALA A 87 38.19 22.82 -17.61
C ALA A 87 38.69 21.40 -18.02
N TRP A 88 38.28 20.36 -17.28
CA TRP A 88 38.77 19.00 -17.40
C TRP A 88 37.61 18.04 -17.64
N ASN A 89 37.64 17.31 -18.76
CA ASN A 89 36.56 16.38 -19.13
C ASN A 89 36.83 14.92 -18.70
N ASP A 90 38.08 14.58 -18.39
CA ASP A 90 38.53 13.24 -17.96
C ASP A 90 38.67 13.14 -16.43
N ASP A 91 39.07 11.99 -15.89
CA ASP A 91 39.39 11.83 -14.46
C ASP A 91 40.89 12.00 -14.19
N SER A 92 41.49 13.02 -14.79
CA SER A 92 42.89 13.36 -14.52
C SER A 92 43.13 13.61 -13.02
N PRO A 93 44.34 13.30 -12.50
CA PRO A 93 44.67 13.52 -11.09
C PRO A 93 44.40 14.95 -10.60
N HIS A 94 44.57 15.94 -11.48
CA HIS A 94 44.28 17.34 -11.18
C HIS A 94 42.78 17.59 -10.98
N ARG A 95 41.92 17.06 -11.86
CA ARG A 95 40.46 17.17 -11.70
C ARG A 95 39.99 16.50 -10.41
N VAL A 96 40.49 15.29 -10.11
CA VAL A 96 40.18 14.57 -8.86
C VAL A 96 40.60 15.40 -7.64
N ALA A 97 41.77 16.06 -7.69
CA ALA A 97 42.23 16.94 -6.62
C ALA A 97 41.35 18.20 -6.46
N LEU A 98 40.92 18.81 -7.56
CA LEU A 98 39.97 19.93 -7.53
C LEU A 98 38.63 19.51 -6.92
N TYR A 99 38.11 18.35 -7.31
CA TYR A 99 36.85 17.81 -6.79
C TYR A 99 36.95 17.50 -5.29
N ALA A 100 38.05 16.89 -4.84
CA ALA A 100 38.29 16.64 -3.43
C ALA A 100 38.34 17.94 -2.60
N ARG A 101 38.95 19.01 -3.14
CA ARG A 101 38.94 20.34 -2.52
C ARG A 101 37.54 20.95 -2.48
N PHE A 102 36.76 20.77 -3.54
CA PHE A 102 35.35 21.19 -3.58
C PHE A 102 34.55 20.51 -2.45
N THR A 103 34.55 19.18 -2.38
CA THR A 103 33.88 18.41 -1.33
C THR A 103 34.32 18.83 0.07
N ALA A 104 35.63 18.98 0.30
CA ALA A 104 36.15 19.45 1.60
C ALA A 104 35.65 20.85 1.95
N THR A 105 35.53 21.75 0.97
CA THR A 105 35.02 23.11 1.18
C THR A 105 33.52 23.11 1.48
N VAL A 106 32.74 22.25 0.81
CA VAL A 106 31.32 22.01 1.12
C VAL A 106 31.16 21.51 2.55
N ALA A 107 31.98 20.55 2.99
CA ALA A 107 31.95 20.03 4.36
C ALA A 107 32.16 21.13 5.40
N ARG A 108 33.07 22.07 5.11
CA ARG A 108 33.32 23.23 5.98
C ARG A 108 32.15 24.19 6.02
N ALA A 109 31.48 24.45 4.90
CA ALA A 109 30.25 25.24 4.88
C ALA A 109 29.14 24.53 5.67
N GLY A 110 28.95 23.23 5.45
CA GLY A 110 27.91 22.43 6.09
C GLY A 110 28.08 22.29 7.60
N ALA A 111 29.31 22.23 8.10
CA ALA A 111 29.60 22.22 9.54
C ALA A 111 29.24 23.54 10.24
N LEU A 112 29.10 24.64 9.49
CA LEU A 112 28.67 25.95 9.99
C LEU A 112 27.16 26.20 9.78
N ALA A 113 26.44 25.26 9.17
CA ALA A 113 25.00 25.33 9.02
C ALA A 113 24.29 24.85 10.29
N ASP A 114 23.04 25.29 10.46
CA ASP A 114 22.16 24.85 11.54
C ASP A 114 20.78 24.51 10.96
N PRO A 115 20.38 23.22 10.93
CA PRO A 115 21.19 22.05 11.29
C PRO A 115 22.40 21.86 10.34
N ALA A 116 23.44 21.19 10.84
CA ALA A 116 24.62 20.88 10.04
C ALA A 116 24.27 19.95 8.87
N TRP A 117 24.90 20.17 7.71
CA TRP A 117 24.70 19.31 6.55
C TRP A 117 25.41 17.96 6.77
N GLU A 118 24.74 16.89 6.39
CA GLU A 118 25.26 15.54 6.57
C GLU A 118 25.82 15.01 5.24
N GLN A 119 27.06 14.53 5.26
CA GLN A 119 27.61 13.81 4.13
C GLN A 119 27.21 12.34 4.23
N VAL A 120 26.48 11.85 3.24
CA VAL A 120 25.98 10.48 3.18
C VAL A 120 26.80 9.67 2.18
N THR A 121 27.14 8.44 2.55
CA THR A 121 27.81 7.46 1.69
C THR A 121 27.05 6.14 1.77
N LEU A 122 26.57 5.65 0.63
CA LEU A 122 25.76 4.43 0.55
C LEU A 122 26.50 3.36 -0.26
N PRO A 123 26.51 2.09 0.15
CA PRO A 123 27.07 1.01 -0.66
C PRO A 123 26.18 0.74 -1.88
N PHE A 124 26.80 0.44 -3.03
CA PHE A 124 26.08 -0.02 -4.22
C PHE A 124 26.98 -0.92 -5.08
N GLY A 125 26.64 -2.22 -5.15
CA GLY A 125 27.56 -3.23 -5.67
C GLY A 125 28.89 -3.21 -4.92
N ASP A 126 30.00 -3.21 -5.64
CA ASP A 126 31.36 -3.09 -5.07
C ASP A 126 31.78 -1.62 -4.83
N GLY A 127 30.93 -0.67 -5.19
CA GLY A 127 31.21 0.76 -5.13
C GLY A 127 30.40 1.51 -4.08
N ARG A 128 30.46 2.85 -4.15
CA ARG A 128 29.78 3.75 -3.22
C ARG A 128 29.10 4.92 -3.93
N LEU A 129 27.89 5.23 -3.52
CA LEU A 129 27.12 6.41 -3.89
C LEU A 129 27.32 7.51 -2.83
N PHE A 130 27.35 8.77 -3.25
CA PHE A 130 27.60 9.92 -2.38
C PHE A 130 26.47 10.96 -2.48
N GLY A 131 26.23 11.67 -1.39
CA GLY A 131 25.35 12.82 -1.38
C GLY A 131 25.47 13.67 -0.13
N TRP A 132 24.78 14.80 -0.13
CA TRP A 132 24.69 15.75 0.98
C TRP A 132 23.23 15.93 1.38
N LEU A 133 22.91 15.56 2.62
CA LEU A 133 21.57 15.72 3.18
C LEU A 133 21.49 17.02 3.96
N VAL A 134 20.57 17.87 3.52
CA VAL A 134 20.37 19.24 3.99
C VAL A 134 18.95 19.35 4.54
N ARG A 135 18.81 19.73 5.81
CA ARG A 135 17.53 19.72 6.52
C ARG A 135 17.08 21.13 6.90
N PRO A 136 15.76 21.42 6.91
CA PRO A 136 15.24 22.68 7.39
C PRO A 136 15.32 22.74 8.91
N VAL A 137 15.17 23.94 9.47
CA VAL A 137 14.92 24.08 10.91
C VAL A 137 13.47 23.70 11.18
N GLY A 138 13.27 22.70 12.04
CA GLY A 138 11.93 22.22 12.43
C GLY A 138 11.50 20.95 11.69
N PRO A 139 10.20 20.59 11.77
CA PRO A 139 9.68 19.37 11.17
C PRO A 139 9.84 19.33 9.64
N VAL A 140 10.26 18.18 9.12
CA VAL A 140 10.41 17.94 7.69
C VAL A 140 9.12 17.40 7.11
N ARG A 141 8.62 18.03 6.05
CA ARG A 141 7.36 17.66 5.37
C ARG A 141 7.55 16.50 4.37
N GLY A 142 8.77 16.36 3.87
CA GLY A 142 9.22 15.37 2.90
C GLY A 142 10.64 15.71 2.45
N THR A 143 11.23 14.85 1.65
CA THR A 143 12.60 15.03 1.15
C THR A 143 12.65 14.95 -0.36
N VAL A 144 13.35 15.90 -0.99
CA VAL A 144 13.61 15.89 -2.44
C VAL A 144 15.04 15.47 -2.69
N ILE A 145 15.23 14.40 -3.46
CA ILE A 145 16.52 13.99 -4.01
C ILE A 145 16.81 14.90 -5.20
N VAL A 146 17.88 15.70 -5.15
CA VAL A 146 18.26 16.64 -6.21
C VAL A 146 19.56 16.18 -6.87
N LEU A 147 19.56 16.14 -8.20
CA LEU A 147 20.64 15.58 -9.01
C LEU A 147 20.86 16.39 -10.30
N GLY A 148 22.09 16.35 -10.80
CA GLY A 148 22.48 17.02 -12.04
C GLY A 148 22.76 16.07 -13.19
N GLY A 149 23.40 16.61 -14.23
CA GLY A 149 23.76 15.88 -15.46
C GLY A 149 25.12 15.19 -15.40
N GLN A 150 25.81 15.13 -16.55
CA GLN A 150 27.02 14.32 -16.75
C GLN A 150 28.18 14.59 -15.79
N SER A 151 28.39 15.86 -15.43
CA SER A 151 29.65 16.31 -14.82
C SER A 151 29.74 16.08 -13.30
N GLY A 152 28.65 15.65 -12.63
CA GLY A 152 28.56 15.58 -11.17
C GLY A 152 28.37 16.95 -10.53
N TRP A 153 27.14 17.22 -10.10
CA TRP A 153 26.72 18.55 -9.65
C TRP A 153 26.22 18.57 -8.20
N GLY A 154 26.40 17.50 -7.42
CA GLY A 154 25.75 17.27 -6.10
C GLY A 154 25.54 18.54 -5.26
N ALA A 155 26.55 18.95 -4.49
CA ALA A 155 26.47 20.14 -3.63
C ALA A 155 26.46 21.49 -4.38
N THR A 156 26.42 21.50 -5.72
CA THR A 156 26.20 22.73 -6.50
C THR A 156 24.77 23.21 -6.37
N TYR A 157 23.82 22.30 -6.14
CA TYR A 157 22.40 22.60 -6.00
C TYR A 157 22.01 23.15 -4.62
N LEU A 158 22.96 23.67 -3.84
CA LEU A 158 22.65 24.28 -2.54
C LEU A 158 21.65 25.46 -2.65
N ARG A 159 21.60 26.18 -3.78
CA ARG A 159 20.56 27.20 -4.01
C ARG A 159 19.16 26.60 -4.19
N ALA A 160 19.06 25.46 -4.86
CA ALA A 160 17.80 24.71 -4.97
C ALA A 160 17.41 24.13 -3.60
N ALA A 161 18.39 23.63 -2.83
CA ALA A 161 18.19 23.22 -1.45
C ALA A 161 17.60 24.36 -0.62
N ASP A 162 18.21 25.55 -0.63
CA ASP A 162 17.72 26.72 0.13
C ASP A 162 16.24 27.02 -0.17
N ALA A 163 15.82 26.91 -1.44
CA ALA A 163 14.42 27.12 -1.83
C ALA A 163 13.46 26.06 -1.26
N LEU A 164 13.89 24.79 -1.22
CA LEU A 164 13.15 23.67 -0.60
C LEU A 164 13.09 23.82 0.93
N LEU A 165 14.22 24.13 1.56
CA LEU A 165 14.33 24.32 3.01
C LEU A 165 13.39 25.43 3.50
N ALA A 166 13.27 26.53 2.73
CA ALA A 166 12.36 27.63 3.03
C ALA A 166 10.89 27.21 3.08
N ARG A 167 10.54 26.02 2.58
CA ARG A 167 9.18 25.44 2.57
C ARG A 167 9.03 24.23 3.49
N GLY A 168 10.04 23.95 4.32
CA GLY A 168 10.05 22.81 5.25
C GLY A 168 10.32 21.47 4.56
N VAL A 169 10.90 21.48 3.36
CA VAL A 169 11.26 20.27 2.60
C VAL A 169 12.77 20.06 2.70
N ALA A 170 13.20 18.87 3.11
CA ALA A 170 14.63 18.54 3.13
C ALA A 170 15.14 18.27 1.70
N ALA A 171 16.42 18.49 1.47
CA ALA A 171 17.07 18.25 0.19
C ALA A 171 18.20 17.24 0.35
N PHE A 172 18.16 16.18 -0.45
CA PHE A 172 19.26 15.22 -0.56
C PHE A 172 19.98 15.43 -1.89
N LEU A 173 21.10 16.14 -1.85
CA LEU A 173 21.89 16.53 -3.02
C LEU A 173 22.83 15.38 -3.40
N VAL A 174 22.46 14.58 -4.39
CA VAL A 174 23.11 13.29 -4.67
C VAL A 174 23.93 13.31 -5.95
N GLU A 175 24.89 12.40 -6.01
CA GLU A 175 25.62 12.05 -7.22
C GLU A 175 25.43 10.56 -7.48
N GLY A 176 24.77 10.22 -8.57
CA GLY A 176 24.51 8.84 -8.99
C GLY A 176 25.63 8.23 -9.83
N PRO A 177 25.36 7.08 -10.46
CA PRO A 177 26.32 6.39 -11.31
C PRO A 177 26.92 7.28 -12.41
N GLY A 178 28.24 7.24 -12.57
CA GLY A 178 28.96 8.04 -13.57
C GLY A 178 29.14 9.52 -13.18
N GLN A 179 28.69 9.96 -12.01
CA GLN A 179 28.72 11.37 -11.59
C GLN A 179 29.74 11.61 -10.46
N GLY A 180 30.44 12.75 -10.53
CA GLY A 180 31.20 13.35 -9.42
C GLY A 180 32.01 12.37 -8.56
N GLU A 181 31.86 12.46 -7.22
CA GLU A 181 32.52 11.58 -6.25
C GLU A 181 32.13 10.12 -6.43
N THR A 182 30.88 9.82 -6.75
CA THR A 182 30.39 8.45 -6.99
C THR A 182 31.18 7.75 -8.09
N ARG A 183 31.55 8.47 -9.15
CA ARG A 183 32.46 7.98 -10.17
C ARG A 183 33.93 8.01 -9.74
N MET A 184 34.44 9.19 -9.37
CA MET A 184 35.88 9.41 -9.16
C MET A 184 36.45 8.66 -7.95
N ARG A 185 35.63 8.48 -6.91
CA ARG A 185 36.02 7.89 -5.62
C ARG A 185 35.22 6.63 -5.30
N GLY A 186 33.94 6.61 -5.67
CA GLY A 186 33.05 5.49 -5.44
C GLY A 186 33.20 4.33 -6.42
N GLY A 187 33.81 4.58 -7.58
CA GLY A 187 34.01 3.57 -8.62
C GLY A 187 32.72 3.12 -9.31
N VAL A 188 31.60 3.84 -9.14
CA VAL A 188 30.32 3.49 -9.76
C VAL A 188 30.17 4.29 -11.06
N LEU A 189 30.28 3.60 -12.19
CA LEU A 189 30.14 4.15 -13.54
C LEU A 189 28.69 4.02 -14.04
N LEU A 190 28.36 4.66 -15.15
CA LEU A 190 27.00 4.67 -15.73
C LEU A 190 26.58 3.33 -16.37
N ASP A 191 27.44 2.31 -16.37
CA ASP A 191 27.17 0.98 -16.92
C ASP A 191 26.33 0.07 -16.00
N VAL A 192 26.09 0.51 -14.77
CA VAL A 192 25.27 -0.20 -13.78
C VAL A 192 23.76 0.01 -13.99
N ASP A 193 22.95 -0.63 -13.13
CA ASP A 193 21.53 -0.33 -13.02
C ASP A 193 21.32 1.04 -12.34
N VAL A 194 21.16 2.06 -13.18
CA VAL A 194 20.96 3.45 -12.76
C VAL A 194 19.68 3.61 -11.95
N ARG A 195 18.61 2.87 -12.30
CA ARG A 195 17.32 2.96 -11.61
C ARG A 195 17.45 2.43 -10.18
N ALA A 196 18.08 1.28 -10.01
CA ALA A 196 18.36 0.70 -8.69
C ALA A 196 19.28 1.59 -7.84
N ALA A 197 20.25 2.27 -8.46
CA ALA A 197 21.12 3.21 -7.74
C ALA A 197 20.32 4.38 -7.16
N TYR A 198 19.38 4.95 -7.91
CA TYR A 198 18.51 6.01 -7.37
C TYR A 198 17.52 5.51 -6.32
N SER A 199 17.00 4.28 -6.46
CA SER A 199 16.21 3.63 -5.40
C SER A 199 17.00 3.45 -4.09
N THR A 200 18.32 3.32 -4.14
CA THR A 200 19.15 3.24 -2.92
C THR A 200 19.12 4.56 -2.13
N PHE A 201 19.03 5.71 -2.80
CA PHE A 201 18.82 6.99 -2.13
C PHE A 201 17.39 7.11 -1.56
N VAL A 202 16.39 6.59 -2.27
CA VAL A 202 15.00 6.50 -1.78
C VAL A 202 14.93 5.66 -0.50
N ASP A 203 15.58 4.50 -0.48
CA ASP A 203 15.66 3.62 0.68
C ASP A 203 16.26 4.35 1.89
N HIS A 204 17.35 5.09 1.68
CA HIS A 204 17.98 5.88 2.75
C HIS A 204 17.02 6.93 3.33
N VAL A 205 16.28 7.64 2.48
CA VAL A 205 15.30 8.65 2.92
C VAL A 205 14.15 8.00 3.69
N LEU A 206 13.59 6.91 3.18
CA LEU A 206 12.44 6.23 3.81
C LEU A 206 12.81 5.48 5.08
N ALA A 207 14.08 5.10 5.26
CA ALA A 207 14.56 4.47 6.48
C ALA A 207 14.63 5.43 7.68
N ASP A 208 14.62 6.74 7.45
CA ASP A 208 14.64 7.76 8.51
C ASP A 208 13.31 8.54 8.53
N PRO A 209 12.37 8.20 9.44
CA PRO A 209 11.09 8.90 9.57
C PRO A 209 11.20 10.40 9.83
N SER A 210 12.35 10.89 10.34
CA SER A 210 12.57 12.33 10.55
C SER A 210 12.67 13.13 9.26
N LEU A 211 12.76 12.45 8.10
CA LEU A 211 12.83 13.03 6.76
C LEU A 211 11.46 13.20 6.09
N GLY A 212 10.37 13.04 6.85
CA GLY A 212 9.00 13.38 6.44
C GLY A 212 8.21 12.27 5.75
N GLY A 213 8.82 11.10 5.48
CA GLY A 213 8.14 9.90 4.97
C GLY A 213 7.69 9.95 3.49
N SER A 214 7.74 11.12 2.85
CA SER A 214 7.47 11.33 1.42
C SER A 214 8.75 11.66 0.66
N VAL A 215 8.90 11.10 -0.56
CA VAL A 215 10.09 11.29 -1.39
C VAL A 215 9.74 11.88 -2.75
N GLY A 216 10.38 13.01 -3.07
CA GLY A 216 10.40 13.57 -4.42
C GLY A 216 11.79 13.45 -5.06
N ILE A 217 11.86 13.59 -6.38
CA ILE A 217 13.15 13.60 -7.10
C ILE A 217 13.18 14.71 -8.16
N TRP A 218 14.25 15.50 -8.17
CA TRP A 218 14.44 16.63 -9.06
C TRP A 218 15.73 16.50 -9.86
N GLY A 219 15.59 16.14 -11.12
CA GLY A 219 16.72 16.00 -12.04
C GLY A 219 16.89 17.16 -13.00
N ASN A 220 18.15 17.57 -13.21
CA ASN A 220 18.53 18.67 -14.09
C ASN A 220 19.41 18.17 -15.24
N SER A 221 19.14 18.65 -16.47
CA SER A 221 19.79 18.18 -17.69
C SER A 221 19.66 16.66 -17.81
N MET A 222 20.71 15.91 -18.12
CA MET A 222 20.65 14.44 -18.13
C MET A 222 20.18 13.82 -16.80
N GLY A 223 20.28 14.53 -15.67
CA GLY A 223 19.69 14.12 -14.40
C GLY A 223 18.16 14.02 -14.44
N GLY A 224 17.48 14.80 -15.28
CA GLY A 224 16.02 14.70 -15.43
C GLY A 224 15.60 13.37 -16.06
N LEU A 225 16.40 12.80 -16.97
CA LEU A 225 16.19 11.44 -17.45
C LEU A 225 16.31 10.42 -16.33
N PHE A 226 17.35 10.54 -15.50
CA PHE A 226 17.55 9.66 -14.36
C PHE A 226 16.41 9.77 -13.34
N ALA A 227 15.95 11.00 -13.06
CA ALA A 227 14.81 11.25 -12.20
C ALA A 227 13.52 10.60 -12.73
N GLY A 228 13.18 10.84 -14.00
CA GLY A 228 11.98 10.27 -14.62
C GLY A 228 12.01 8.76 -14.74
N THR A 229 13.17 8.17 -15.08
CA THR A 229 13.33 6.71 -15.17
C THR A 229 13.33 6.04 -13.79
N ALA A 230 13.92 6.68 -12.76
CA ALA A 230 13.83 6.20 -11.38
C ALA A 230 12.37 6.22 -10.89
N ALA A 231 11.66 7.33 -11.11
CA ALA A 231 10.24 7.45 -10.75
C ALA A 231 9.34 6.45 -11.49
N ALA A 232 9.70 6.06 -12.71
CA ALA A 232 8.98 5.03 -13.45
C ALA A 232 9.23 3.60 -12.93
N SER A 233 10.35 3.34 -12.25
CA SER A 233 10.66 2.03 -11.67
C SER A 233 10.36 1.92 -10.18
N ASP A 234 10.26 3.04 -9.47
CA ASP A 234 10.09 3.08 -8.03
C ASP A 234 8.82 3.87 -7.65
N PRO A 235 7.69 3.19 -7.41
CA PRO A 235 6.42 3.84 -7.15
C PRO A 235 6.37 4.58 -5.80
N ARG A 236 7.42 4.47 -4.97
CA ARG A 236 7.54 5.20 -3.70
C ARG A 236 7.92 6.67 -3.90
N ILE A 237 8.39 7.04 -5.10
CA ILE A 237 8.64 8.43 -5.49
C ILE A 237 7.30 9.07 -5.82
N SER A 238 6.80 9.94 -4.95
CA SER A 238 5.47 10.55 -5.08
C SER A 238 5.44 11.78 -6.00
N ALA A 239 6.60 12.38 -6.28
CA ALA A 239 6.72 13.55 -7.15
C ALA A 239 8.07 13.57 -7.89
N VAL A 240 8.05 13.87 -9.20
CA VAL A 240 9.27 14.00 -10.01
C VAL A 240 9.29 15.29 -10.80
N CYS A 241 10.40 16.01 -10.74
CA CYS A 241 10.70 17.15 -11.60
C CYS A 241 11.79 16.79 -12.62
N VAL A 242 11.47 16.94 -13.90
CA VAL A 242 12.36 16.79 -15.04
C VAL A 242 12.66 18.18 -15.60
N ASN A 243 13.88 18.68 -15.39
CA ASN A 243 14.30 20.01 -15.84
C ASN A 243 15.28 19.92 -17.01
N GLY A 244 14.80 20.18 -18.24
CA GLY A 244 15.60 20.29 -19.45
C GLY A 244 16.31 18.99 -19.84
N ALA A 245 15.60 17.87 -19.89
CA ALA A 245 16.20 16.54 -20.10
C ALA A 245 15.53 15.78 -21.24
N PRO A 246 16.25 15.19 -22.21
CA PRO A 246 15.60 14.37 -23.22
C PRO A 246 15.21 13.01 -22.63
N ALA A 247 14.05 12.48 -23.03
CA ALA A 247 13.62 11.12 -22.67
C ALA A 247 14.53 10.03 -23.28
N ARG A 248 15.19 10.36 -24.39
CA ARG A 248 16.21 9.52 -25.04
C ARG A 248 17.49 10.33 -25.24
N PRO A 249 18.58 10.05 -24.50
CA PRO A 249 19.80 10.82 -24.61
C PRO A 249 20.56 10.47 -25.90
N ARG A 250 21.34 11.42 -26.42
CA ARG A 250 22.21 11.25 -27.59
C ARG A 250 23.54 11.98 -27.41
N LEU A 251 24.56 11.52 -28.12
CA LEU A 251 25.78 12.32 -28.32
C LEU A 251 25.46 13.56 -29.15
N LEU A 252 26.00 14.70 -28.74
CA LEU A 252 25.71 16.00 -29.36
C LEU A 252 26.75 16.40 -30.41
N GLY A 253 27.89 15.69 -30.48
CA GLY A 253 28.98 16.01 -31.40
C GLY A 253 29.84 17.19 -30.94
N PHE A 254 29.58 17.73 -29.75
CA PHE A 254 30.47 18.69 -29.10
C PHE A 254 31.56 17.91 -28.37
N ARG A 255 32.83 18.14 -28.70
CA ARG A 255 33.97 17.43 -28.09
C ARG A 255 33.88 17.35 -26.56
N THR A 256 33.58 18.46 -25.89
CA THR A 256 33.50 18.52 -24.42
C THR A 256 32.35 17.69 -23.85
N PHE A 257 31.21 17.64 -24.53
CA PHE A 257 30.07 16.81 -24.14
C PHE A 257 30.40 15.32 -24.32
N ASP A 258 30.93 14.96 -25.48
CA ASP A 258 31.22 13.57 -25.83
C ASP A 258 32.34 12.99 -24.94
N GLU A 259 33.36 13.80 -24.62
CA GLU A 259 34.41 13.42 -23.64
C GLU A 259 33.84 13.21 -22.24
N GLN A 260 32.91 14.05 -21.78
CA GLN A 260 32.25 13.87 -20.48
C GLN A 260 31.35 12.63 -20.47
N ALA A 261 30.62 12.37 -21.55
CA ALA A 261 29.79 11.18 -21.70
C ALA A 261 30.65 9.89 -21.65
N ALA A 262 31.80 9.89 -22.34
CA ALA A 262 32.77 8.80 -22.26
C ALA A 262 33.31 8.63 -20.83
N ALA A 263 33.61 9.73 -20.15
CA ALA A 263 34.15 9.72 -18.80
C ALA A 263 33.18 9.11 -17.77
N MET A 264 31.86 9.25 -17.96
CA MET A 264 30.84 8.58 -17.12
C MET A 264 30.92 7.05 -17.17
N LEU A 265 31.51 6.50 -18.22
CA LEU A 265 31.71 5.07 -18.47
C LEU A 265 33.20 4.70 -18.40
N GLY A 266 34.02 5.48 -17.69
CA GLY A 266 35.45 5.17 -17.51
C GLY A 266 36.31 5.41 -18.74
N GLY A 267 35.88 6.28 -19.67
CA GLY A 267 36.59 6.58 -20.91
C GLY A 267 36.20 5.69 -22.09
N ALA A 268 34.97 5.19 -22.09
CA ALA A 268 34.43 4.30 -23.11
C ALA A 268 34.40 4.94 -24.51
N GLY A 269 34.39 4.08 -25.54
CA GLY A 269 34.27 4.50 -26.93
C GLY A 269 32.85 4.98 -27.28
N GLU A 270 32.72 5.70 -28.39
CA GLU A 270 31.46 6.28 -28.85
C GLU A 270 30.31 5.26 -28.96
N ALA A 271 30.59 4.07 -29.47
CA ALA A 271 29.60 3.00 -29.63
C ALA A 271 29.07 2.49 -28.28
N GLU A 272 29.94 2.39 -27.27
CA GLU A 272 29.58 1.95 -25.92
C GLU A 272 28.73 3.03 -25.23
N VAL A 273 29.07 4.31 -25.40
CA VAL A 273 28.27 5.43 -24.90
C VAL A 273 26.87 5.42 -25.51
N ARG A 274 26.75 5.28 -26.84
CA ARG A 274 25.46 5.21 -27.53
C ARG A 274 24.62 4.02 -27.03
N ALA A 275 25.21 2.84 -26.91
CA ALA A 275 24.52 1.65 -26.40
C ALA A 275 24.03 1.83 -24.95
N ASN A 276 24.84 2.47 -24.10
CA ASN A 276 24.44 2.77 -22.73
C ASN A 276 23.30 3.81 -22.69
N PHE A 277 23.37 4.85 -23.52
CA PHE A 277 22.33 5.87 -23.64
C PHE A 277 20.98 5.29 -24.09
N ASP A 278 20.98 4.37 -25.04
CA ASP A 278 19.77 3.65 -25.44
C ASP A 278 19.20 2.76 -24.33
N ARG A 279 20.08 2.13 -23.53
CA ARG A 279 19.70 1.28 -22.39
C ARG A 279 19.03 2.07 -21.26
N ILE A 280 19.56 3.25 -20.94
CA ILE A 280 19.05 4.08 -19.82
C ILE A 280 17.89 4.99 -20.23
N ALA A 281 17.54 5.05 -21.52
CA ALA A 281 16.42 5.87 -22.00
C ALA A 281 15.08 5.47 -21.35
N LEU A 282 14.17 6.45 -21.27
CA LEU A 282 12.77 6.19 -20.91
C LEU A 282 12.13 5.35 -22.01
N GLN A 283 11.45 4.27 -21.62
CA GLN A 283 10.82 3.34 -22.55
C GLN A 283 9.32 3.65 -22.68
N ALA A 284 8.70 3.35 -23.82
CA ALA A 284 7.27 3.62 -24.04
C ALA A 284 6.33 2.88 -23.07
N ARG A 285 6.82 1.82 -22.41
CA ARG A 285 6.10 1.04 -21.38
C ARG A 285 6.23 1.62 -19.98
N ASP A 286 7.16 2.55 -19.76
CA ASP A 286 7.42 3.12 -18.45
C ASP A 286 6.22 3.96 -18.01
N ARG A 287 5.83 3.85 -16.74
CA ARG A 287 4.71 4.57 -16.15
C ARG A 287 5.13 5.16 -14.82
N ILE A 288 4.82 6.43 -14.61
CA ILE A 288 5.15 7.18 -13.39
C ILE A 288 3.86 7.36 -12.60
N THR A 289 3.82 6.79 -11.39
CA THR A 289 2.66 6.86 -10.49
C THR A 289 2.60 8.18 -9.73
N GLY A 290 3.75 8.74 -9.36
CA GLY A 290 3.86 10.07 -8.75
C GLY A 290 3.52 11.21 -9.71
N ALA A 291 3.29 12.40 -9.15
CA ALA A 291 3.06 13.60 -9.94
C ALA A 291 4.30 13.96 -10.77
N VAL A 292 4.11 14.42 -12.00
CA VAL A 292 5.19 14.76 -12.94
C VAL A 292 5.18 16.26 -13.23
N LEU A 293 6.31 16.92 -12.98
CA LEU A 293 6.57 18.28 -13.44
C LEU A 293 7.70 18.27 -14.48
N VAL A 294 7.41 18.73 -15.69
CA VAL A 294 8.43 19.03 -16.70
C VAL A 294 8.68 20.54 -16.69
N VAL A 295 9.95 20.92 -16.56
CA VAL A 295 10.43 22.31 -16.66
C VAL A 295 11.23 22.47 -17.95
N HIS A 296 10.86 23.47 -18.75
CA HIS A 296 11.50 23.72 -20.04
C HIS A 296 11.83 25.21 -20.23
N GLY A 297 13.00 25.47 -20.84
CA GLY A 297 13.32 26.78 -21.40
C GLY A 297 13.00 26.78 -22.90
N GLY A 298 12.15 27.69 -23.35
CA GLY A 298 11.70 27.78 -24.74
C GLY A 298 12.83 28.11 -25.74
N GLN A 299 14.00 28.53 -25.25
CA GLN A 299 15.22 28.73 -26.04
C GLN A 299 16.34 27.74 -25.67
N ASP A 300 16.01 26.59 -25.10
CA ASP A 300 16.98 25.53 -24.81
C ASP A 300 17.65 25.04 -26.11
N PRO A 301 18.97 25.26 -26.30
CA PRO A 301 19.66 24.87 -27.52
C PRO A 301 20.04 23.39 -27.56
N ILE A 302 19.80 22.64 -26.48
CA ILE A 302 20.25 21.25 -26.30
C ILE A 302 19.06 20.28 -26.35
N VAL A 303 17.94 20.63 -25.71
CA VAL A 303 16.77 19.76 -25.54
C VAL A 303 15.53 20.49 -26.02
N SER A 304 14.82 19.92 -26.99
CA SER A 304 13.53 20.48 -27.43
C SER A 304 12.39 20.10 -26.46
N ARG A 305 11.28 20.85 -26.53
CA ARG A 305 10.05 20.52 -25.80
C ARG A 305 9.56 19.10 -26.12
N GLU A 306 9.58 18.72 -27.39
CA GLU A 306 9.12 17.41 -27.86
C GLU A 306 9.95 16.26 -27.27
N GLU A 307 11.24 16.47 -27.05
CA GLU A 307 12.12 15.47 -26.44
C GLU A 307 11.78 15.19 -24.96
N GLN A 308 10.96 16.06 -24.34
CA GLN A 308 10.50 15.94 -22.95
C GLN A 308 9.06 15.43 -22.83
N GLN A 309 8.28 15.47 -23.92
CA GLN A 309 6.88 14.99 -23.94
C GLN A 309 6.71 13.56 -23.40
N PRO A 310 7.63 12.60 -23.64
CA PRO A 310 7.46 11.24 -23.11
C PRO A 310 7.40 11.16 -21.57
N PHE A 311 7.95 12.12 -20.83
CA PHE A 311 7.80 12.13 -19.36
C PHE A 311 6.39 12.50 -18.93
N LEU A 312 5.76 13.45 -19.62
CA LEU A 312 4.35 13.80 -19.40
C LEU A 312 3.44 12.63 -19.78
N ASP A 313 3.71 11.98 -20.92
CA ASP A 313 2.94 10.84 -21.41
C ASP A 313 3.06 9.59 -20.53
N ALA A 314 4.17 9.46 -19.78
CA ALA A 314 4.39 8.37 -18.85
C ALA A 314 3.61 8.53 -17.53
N ALA A 315 3.13 9.74 -17.22
CA ALA A 315 2.38 9.99 -15.98
C ALA A 315 1.04 9.26 -15.98
N LEU A 316 0.73 8.56 -14.88
CA LEU A 316 -0.59 7.97 -14.64
C LEU A 316 -1.56 8.92 -13.93
N GLY A 317 -1.02 9.95 -13.27
CA GLY A 317 -1.76 10.95 -12.51
C GLY A 317 -1.52 12.37 -13.02
N GLU A 318 -1.20 13.29 -12.11
CA GLU A 318 -0.92 14.68 -12.47
C GLU A 318 0.35 14.80 -13.32
N ALA A 319 0.25 15.57 -14.41
CA ALA A 319 1.36 15.93 -15.28
C ALA A 319 1.28 17.41 -15.65
N THR A 320 2.32 18.16 -15.31
CA THR A 320 2.39 19.62 -15.51
C THR A 320 3.62 19.98 -16.33
N LEU A 321 3.44 20.80 -17.37
CA LEU A 321 4.54 21.46 -18.09
C LEU A 321 4.62 22.92 -17.64
N ARG A 322 5.81 23.35 -17.22
CA ARG A 322 6.12 24.74 -16.94
C ARG A 322 7.22 25.21 -17.89
N GLU A 323 6.92 26.25 -18.67
CA GLU A 323 7.82 26.79 -19.69
C GLU A 323 8.17 28.25 -19.41
N TRP A 324 9.44 28.59 -19.62
CA TRP A 324 9.94 29.97 -19.68
C TRP A 324 10.31 30.29 -21.12
N GLU A 325 9.59 31.22 -21.76
CA GLU A 325 9.73 31.51 -23.20
C GLU A 325 11.17 31.87 -23.60
N ASP A 326 11.87 32.69 -22.80
CA ASP A 326 13.28 33.08 -23.00
C ASP A 326 14.26 32.24 -22.15
N GLY A 327 13.77 31.17 -21.53
CA GLY A 327 14.59 30.25 -20.73
C GLY A 327 15.60 29.50 -21.58
N ASP A 328 16.83 29.40 -21.08
CA ASP A 328 17.91 28.62 -21.67
C ASP A 328 17.92 27.17 -21.14
N HIS A 329 18.97 26.41 -21.45
CA HIS A 329 19.09 25.03 -21.00
C HIS A 329 18.97 24.91 -19.48
N THR A 330 18.05 24.08 -18.99
CA THR A 330 17.69 23.92 -17.57
C THR A 330 17.24 25.21 -16.86
N VAL A 331 16.91 26.25 -17.63
CA VAL A 331 16.39 27.53 -17.15
C VAL A 331 17.36 28.21 -16.17
N TYR A 332 18.65 28.24 -16.50
CA TYR A 332 19.67 28.94 -15.70
C TYR A 332 19.45 30.46 -15.67
N ARG A 333 18.98 31.05 -16.77
CA ARG A 333 18.64 32.48 -16.87
C ARG A 333 17.64 32.90 -15.79
N HIS A 334 16.69 32.04 -15.47
CA HIS A 334 15.68 32.27 -14.43
C HIS A 334 15.88 31.34 -13.23
N GLY A 335 17.12 30.98 -12.91
CA GLY A 335 17.44 29.97 -11.90
C GLY A 335 16.77 30.22 -10.54
N GLU A 336 16.73 31.46 -10.07
CA GLU A 336 16.06 31.81 -8.80
C GLU A 336 14.53 31.64 -8.87
N GLU A 337 13.88 32.07 -9.95
CA GLU A 337 12.44 31.89 -10.16
C GLU A 337 12.10 30.40 -10.32
N ARG A 338 12.86 29.69 -11.16
CA ARG A 338 12.76 28.24 -11.35
C ARG A 338 12.83 27.52 -10.01
N ASN A 339 13.82 27.83 -9.19
CA ASN A 339 13.99 27.18 -7.89
C ASN A 339 12.80 27.46 -6.95
N ALA A 340 12.28 28.68 -6.94
CA ALA A 340 11.10 29.01 -6.15
C ALA A 340 9.86 28.23 -6.60
N VAL A 341 9.56 28.24 -7.91
CA VAL A 341 8.38 27.56 -8.49
C VAL A 341 8.45 26.05 -8.28
N VAL A 342 9.61 25.43 -8.56
CA VAL A 342 9.78 23.98 -8.40
C VAL A 342 9.71 23.58 -6.92
N ALA A 343 10.26 24.40 -6.01
CA ALA A 343 10.19 24.13 -4.58
C ALA A 343 8.77 24.26 -4.02
N ASP A 344 7.96 25.22 -4.48
CA ASP A 344 6.53 25.31 -4.15
C ASP A 344 5.80 24.06 -4.61
N TRP A 345 6.03 23.66 -5.87
CA TRP A 345 5.41 22.45 -6.43
C TRP A 345 5.75 21.20 -5.61
N PHE A 346 7.02 20.99 -5.23
CA PHE A 346 7.36 19.87 -4.34
C PHE A 346 6.73 19.99 -2.95
N ALA A 347 6.66 21.18 -2.37
CA ALA A 347 6.05 21.36 -1.06
C ALA A 347 4.55 21.00 -1.07
N ASP A 348 3.84 21.28 -2.16
CA ASP A 348 2.44 20.92 -2.34
C ASP A 348 2.23 19.41 -2.56
N HIS A 349 3.17 18.74 -3.22
CA HIS A 349 3.06 17.32 -3.60
C HIS A 349 3.71 16.35 -2.61
N LEU A 350 4.58 16.84 -1.72
CA LEU A 350 5.21 16.05 -0.66
C LEU A 350 4.60 16.28 0.72
N ALA A 351 3.79 17.33 0.89
CA ALA A 351 3.05 17.50 2.13
C ALA A 351 2.23 16.22 2.38
N PRO A 352 2.25 15.67 3.62
CA PRO A 352 1.30 14.62 3.96
C PRO A 352 -0.10 15.14 3.63
N PRO A 353 -0.96 14.31 3.00
CA PRO A 353 -2.32 14.73 2.71
C PRO A 353 -2.93 15.31 3.99
N ARG A 354 -3.73 16.37 3.88
CA ARG A 354 -4.49 16.90 5.02
C ARG A 354 -5.08 15.71 5.78
N ALA A 355 -4.95 15.72 7.11
CA ALA A 355 -5.51 14.69 7.99
C ALA A 355 -6.88 14.29 7.46
N THR A 356 -7.01 13.04 7.04
CA THR A 356 -8.25 12.59 6.42
C THR A 356 -9.30 12.50 7.52
N LEU A 357 -10.58 12.58 7.16
CA LEU A 357 -11.66 12.31 8.11
C LEU A 357 -11.48 10.94 8.80
N LEU A 358 -10.91 9.96 8.10
CA LEU A 358 -10.57 8.66 8.67
C LEU A 358 -9.55 8.78 9.80
N ASP A 359 -8.49 9.58 9.61
CA ASP A 359 -7.46 9.77 10.64
C ASP A 359 -8.03 10.45 11.89
N GLU A 360 -8.91 11.44 11.70
CA GLU A 360 -9.57 12.14 12.81
C GLU A 360 -10.48 11.20 13.61
N VAL A 361 -11.31 10.39 12.94
CA VAL A 361 -12.20 9.43 13.60
C VAL A 361 -11.40 8.37 14.34
N ARG A 362 -10.33 7.83 13.74
CA ARG A 362 -9.46 6.85 14.40
C ARG A 362 -8.77 7.42 15.64
N ALA A 363 -8.29 8.66 15.56
CA ALA A 363 -7.69 9.35 16.69
C ALA A 363 -8.68 9.51 17.86
N SER A 364 -9.97 9.70 17.58
CA SER A 364 -11.00 9.83 18.63
C SER A 364 -11.13 8.58 19.51
N PHE A 365 -10.77 7.39 19.01
CA PHE A 365 -10.83 6.12 19.75
C PHE A 365 -9.54 5.77 20.49
N ALA A 366 -8.48 6.58 20.38
CA ALA A 366 -7.14 6.24 20.91
C ALA A 366 -7.13 5.98 22.43
N ALA A 367 -7.97 6.68 23.18
CA ALA A 367 -8.10 6.60 24.63
C ALA A 367 -9.02 5.47 25.14
N THR A 368 -9.54 4.60 24.26
CA THR A 368 -10.38 3.46 24.64
C THR A 368 -9.59 2.51 25.58
N PRO A 369 -10.07 2.25 26.82
CA PRO A 369 -9.30 1.48 27.81
C PRO A 369 -9.11 0.01 27.46
N ASP A 370 -10.16 -0.66 26.97
CA ASP A 370 -10.08 -2.06 26.58
C ASP A 370 -9.39 -2.20 25.22
N PRO A 371 -8.23 -2.88 25.12
CA PRO A 371 -7.50 -3.03 23.87
C PRO A 371 -8.31 -3.75 22.79
N ARG A 372 -9.16 -4.72 23.17
CA ARG A 372 -9.97 -5.46 22.19
C ARG A 372 -11.04 -4.57 21.58
N THR A 373 -11.78 -3.83 22.40
CA THR A 373 -12.78 -2.85 21.95
C THR A 373 -12.14 -1.80 21.04
N ARG A 374 -10.95 -1.28 21.40
CA ARG A 374 -10.22 -0.32 20.55
C ARG A 374 -9.88 -0.90 19.18
N ALA A 375 -9.39 -2.15 19.13
CA ALA A 375 -9.05 -2.82 17.88
C ALA A 375 -10.29 -3.06 16.99
N VAL A 376 -11.43 -3.42 17.58
CA VAL A 376 -12.70 -3.57 16.86
C VAL A 376 -13.17 -2.23 16.30
N LEU A 377 -13.14 -1.15 17.10
CA LEU A 377 -13.52 0.19 16.65
C LEU A 377 -12.64 0.70 15.51
N ASP A 378 -11.31 0.52 15.59
CA ASP A 378 -10.40 0.87 14.50
C ASP A 378 -10.72 0.10 13.21
N ALA A 379 -10.94 -1.22 13.31
CA ALA A 379 -11.27 -2.05 12.16
C ALA A 379 -12.60 -1.63 11.51
N VAL A 380 -13.67 -1.49 12.30
CA VAL A 380 -14.98 -1.05 11.80
C VAL A 380 -14.85 0.31 11.12
N THR A 381 -14.15 1.26 11.74
CA THR A 381 -13.95 2.61 11.18
C THR A 381 -13.25 2.55 9.83
N ARG A 382 -12.14 1.81 9.72
CA ARG A 382 -11.41 1.66 8.46
C ARG A 382 -12.27 1.05 7.37
N HIS A 383 -12.98 -0.03 7.67
CA HIS A 383 -13.77 -0.76 6.67
C HIS A 383 -15.02 0.01 6.22
N VAL A 384 -15.71 0.70 7.13
CA VAL A 384 -16.87 1.54 6.78
C VAL A 384 -16.43 2.75 5.94
N HIS A 385 -15.35 3.44 6.32
CA HIS A 385 -14.82 4.55 5.51
C HIS A 385 -14.36 4.09 4.13
N ALA A 386 -13.72 2.91 4.03
CA ALA A 386 -13.34 2.33 2.75
C ALA A 386 -14.56 2.03 1.88
N LEU A 387 -15.61 1.41 2.43
CA LEU A 387 -16.87 1.13 1.71
C LEU A 387 -17.52 2.42 1.18
N VAL A 388 -17.62 3.47 2.01
CA VAL A 388 -18.18 4.76 1.59
C VAL A 388 -17.31 5.41 0.50
N GLY A 389 -15.99 5.33 0.62
CA GLY A 389 -15.05 5.85 -0.39
C GLY A 389 -15.11 5.11 -1.73
N GLU A 390 -15.39 3.80 -1.69
CA GLU A 390 -15.57 2.93 -2.85
C GLU A 390 -16.91 3.18 -3.56
N VAL A 391 -18.02 3.09 -2.82
CA VAL A 391 -19.38 3.23 -3.37
C VAL A 391 -19.69 4.67 -3.76
N ARG A 392 -19.14 5.65 -3.01
CA ARG A 392 -19.43 7.08 -3.16
C ARG A 392 -20.94 7.39 -3.19
N PRO A 393 -21.69 6.98 -2.16
CA PRO A 393 -23.14 7.13 -2.15
C PRO A 393 -23.54 8.60 -2.23
N THR A 394 -24.65 8.85 -2.90
CA THR A 394 -25.38 10.11 -2.84
C THR A 394 -26.01 10.28 -1.46
N LEU A 395 -26.43 11.51 -1.15
CA LEU A 395 -27.13 11.78 0.12
C LEU A 395 -28.42 10.97 0.24
N ALA A 396 -29.17 10.82 -0.86
CA ALA A 396 -30.41 10.04 -0.88
C ALA A 396 -30.15 8.54 -0.62
N GLU A 397 -29.09 7.96 -1.19
CA GLU A 397 -28.71 6.57 -0.93
C GLU A 397 -28.26 6.38 0.53
N TRP A 398 -27.56 7.35 1.10
CA TRP A 398 -27.21 7.33 2.52
C TRP A 398 -28.45 7.38 3.42
N GLU A 399 -29.41 8.28 3.14
CA GLU A 399 -30.68 8.35 3.87
C GLU A 399 -31.45 7.03 3.77
N GLN A 400 -31.53 6.43 2.58
CA GLN A 400 -32.19 5.14 2.37
C GLN A 400 -31.52 4.00 3.16
N ALA A 401 -30.19 3.97 3.24
CA ALA A 401 -29.47 2.98 4.03
C ALA A 401 -29.74 3.14 5.54
N ILE A 402 -29.82 4.38 6.03
CA ILE A 402 -30.19 4.67 7.42
C ILE A 402 -31.64 4.24 7.70
N ASP A 403 -32.57 4.53 6.80
CA ASP A 403 -33.97 4.10 6.92
C ASP A 403 -34.10 2.58 6.93
N PHE A 404 -33.33 1.88 6.09
CA PHE A 404 -33.28 0.42 6.08
C PHE A 404 -32.82 -0.15 7.43
N LEU A 405 -31.68 0.31 7.95
CA LEU A 405 -31.16 -0.15 9.24
C LEU A 405 -32.11 0.19 10.40
N THR A 406 -32.77 1.35 10.32
CA THR A 406 -33.79 1.76 11.30
C THR A 406 -34.98 0.81 11.27
N ALA A 407 -35.48 0.47 10.08
CA ALA A 407 -36.58 -0.48 9.90
C ALA A 407 -36.20 -1.88 10.41
N VAL A 408 -34.98 -2.35 10.14
CA VAL A 408 -34.47 -3.64 10.67
C VAL A 408 -34.57 -3.66 12.20
N GLY A 409 -34.12 -2.59 12.86
CA GLY A 409 -34.23 -2.45 14.31
C GLY A 409 -35.68 -2.43 14.82
N GLN A 410 -36.59 -1.75 14.11
CA GLN A 410 -38.02 -1.65 14.49
C GLN A 410 -38.80 -2.95 14.25
N THR A 411 -38.33 -3.83 13.37
CA THR A 411 -38.92 -5.15 13.12
C THR A 411 -38.48 -6.21 14.14
N CYS A 412 -37.45 -5.94 14.94
CA CYS A 412 -37.03 -6.85 16.01
C CYS A 412 -37.99 -6.81 17.21
N ASP A 413 -38.34 -7.97 17.75
CA ASP A 413 -39.15 -8.15 18.97
C ASP A 413 -38.69 -9.39 19.77
N ASP A 414 -39.49 -9.83 20.76
CA ASP A 414 -39.17 -10.97 21.63
C ASP A 414 -39.11 -12.32 20.90
N THR A 415 -39.75 -12.44 19.73
CA THR A 415 -39.80 -13.68 18.93
C THR A 415 -39.16 -13.54 17.55
N ARG A 416 -38.78 -12.33 17.13
CA ARG A 416 -38.15 -12.01 15.84
C ARG A 416 -36.88 -11.19 15.99
N GLN A 417 -35.78 -11.68 15.42
CA GLN A 417 -34.48 -10.98 15.39
C GLN A 417 -34.06 -10.63 13.95
N GLU A 418 -34.57 -9.51 13.43
CA GLU A 418 -34.30 -9.09 12.05
C GLU A 418 -32.82 -8.72 11.81
N PHE A 419 -32.09 -8.25 12.82
CA PHE A 419 -30.63 -8.04 12.71
C PHE A 419 -29.84 -9.33 12.54
N VAL A 420 -30.26 -10.41 13.22
CA VAL A 420 -29.67 -11.74 13.03
C VAL A 420 -30.01 -12.23 11.62
N LEU A 421 -31.25 -12.05 11.17
CA LEU A 421 -31.65 -12.42 9.82
C LEU A 421 -30.85 -11.66 8.74
N LEU A 422 -30.59 -10.36 8.95
CA LEU A 422 -29.73 -9.57 8.07
C LEU A 422 -28.30 -10.12 8.04
N SER A 423 -27.74 -10.50 9.20
CA SER A 423 -26.44 -11.16 9.31
C SER A 423 -26.42 -12.50 8.55
N ASP A 424 -27.49 -13.29 8.66
CA ASP A 424 -27.63 -14.59 7.99
C ASP A 424 -27.65 -14.44 6.46
N VAL A 425 -28.48 -13.55 5.91
CA VAL A 425 -28.59 -13.38 4.45
C VAL A 425 -27.39 -12.68 3.84
N LEU A 426 -26.57 -11.98 4.63
CA LEU A 426 -25.28 -11.43 4.20
C LEU A 426 -24.11 -12.42 4.40
N GLY A 427 -24.38 -13.61 4.95
CA GLY A 427 -23.37 -14.65 5.19
C GLY A 427 -22.45 -14.37 6.38
N VAL A 428 -22.70 -13.31 7.15
CA VAL A 428 -21.87 -12.92 8.29
C VAL A 428 -21.96 -13.95 9.41
N SER A 429 -23.16 -14.48 9.69
CA SER A 429 -23.33 -15.51 10.72
C SER A 429 -22.52 -16.77 10.41
N MET A 430 -22.56 -17.23 9.16
CA MET A 430 -21.77 -18.38 8.70
C MET A 430 -20.27 -18.11 8.69
N LEU A 431 -19.84 -16.88 8.37
CA LEU A 431 -18.43 -16.49 8.45
C LEU A 431 -17.93 -16.50 9.91
N VAL A 432 -18.71 -15.93 10.84
CA VAL A 432 -18.38 -15.97 12.27
C VAL A 432 -18.31 -17.41 12.75
N GLU A 433 -19.26 -18.25 12.36
CA GLU A 433 -19.26 -19.67 12.70
C GLU A 433 -18.01 -20.38 12.17
N THR A 434 -17.66 -20.16 10.90
CA THR A 434 -16.48 -20.77 10.26
C THR A 434 -15.17 -20.34 10.94
N LEU A 435 -15.07 -19.09 11.41
CA LEU A 435 -13.88 -18.59 12.09
C LEU A 435 -13.72 -19.09 13.53
N ASN A 436 -14.80 -19.55 14.17
CA ASN A 436 -14.80 -20.02 15.55
C ASN A 436 -14.98 -21.55 15.69
N GLY A 437 -15.47 -22.21 14.64
CA GLY A 437 -15.60 -23.66 14.57
C GLY A 437 -14.24 -24.36 14.51
N GLY A 438 -14.19 -25.60 15.02
CA GLY A 438 -13.01 -26.44 14.92
C GLY A 438 -12.88 -27.11 13.55
N ASP A 439 -11.64 -27.38 13.11
CA ASP A 439 -11.33 -28.10 11.85
C ASP A 439 -11.54 -29.62 11.97
N HIS A 440 -12.17 -30.09 13.04
CA HIS A 440 -12.23 -31.51 13.42
C HIS A 440 -13.65 -31.91 13.83
N GLY A 441 -14.03 -33.13 13.49
CA GLY A 441 -15.35 -33.69 13.81
C GLY A 441 -16.45 -33.28 12.83
N THR A 442 -17.70 -33.34 13.29
CA THR A 442 -18.86 -32.94 12.49
C THR A 442 -18.88 -31.42 12.37
N GLU A 443 -19.05 -30.92 11.14
CA GLU A 443 -19.05 -29.49 10.90
C GLU A 443 -20.20 -28.76 11.60
N SER A 444 -19.91 -27.63 12.21
CA SER A 444 -20.91 -26.74 12.80
C SER A 444 -21.58 -25.85 11.74
N THR A 445 -22.75 -25.32 12.08
CA THR A 445 -23.50 -24.35 11.28
C THR A 445 -24.41 -23.49 12.17
N VAL A 446 -24.98 -22.42 11.61
CA VAL A 446 -25.75 -21.41 12.35
C VAL A 446 -26.94 -22.02 13.09
N LEU A 447 -27.23 -21.54 14.30
CA LEU A 447 -28.37 -22.01 15.11
C LEU A 447 -29.73 -21.82 14.41
N GLY A 448 -29.86 -20.74 13.64
CA GLY A 448 -31.14 -20.31 13.06
C GLY A 448 -32.10 -19.72 14.10
N PRO A 449 -33.17 -19.05 13.65
CA PRO A 449 -33.98 -18.19 14.52
C PRO A 449 -35.05 -18.93 15.35
N PHE A 450 -35.15 -20.26 15.23
CA PHE A 450 -36.30 -21.02 15.78
C PHE A 450 -35.98 -21.90 16.98
N HIS A 451 -34.78 -21.81 17.56
CA HIS A 451 -34.49 -22.39 18.89
C HIS A 451 -34.93 -21.44 20.02
N MET A 452 -36.22 -21.11 20.04
CA MET A 452 -36.81 -20.12 20.95
C MET A 452 -37.50 -20.74 22.17
N THR A 453 -37.71 -22.07 22.15
CA THR A 453 -38.41 -22.83 23.19
C THR A 453 -37.59 -24.04 23.58
N ALA A 454 -37.62 -24.38 24.88
CA ALA A 454 -36.93 -25.56 25.38
C ALA A 454 -37.56 -26.84 24.81
N SER A 455 -36.74 -27.70 24.22
CA SER A 455 -37.21 -28.97 23.67
C SER A 455 -37.70 -29.92 24.77
N PRO A 456 -38.86 -30.59 24.58
CA PRO A 456 -39.37 -31.55 25.54
C PRO A 456 -38.44 -32.75 25.65
N ARG A 457 -38.22 -33.26 26.86
CA ARG A 457 -37.45 -34.50 27.07
C ARG A 457 -38.22 -35.69 26.53
N ARG A 458 -37.58 -36.51 25.70
CA ARG A 458 -38.16 -37.67 25.04
C ARG A 458 -37.27 -38.90 25.21
N ALA A 459 -37.86 -40.10 25.23
CA ALA A 459 -37.13 -41.36 25.23
C ALA A 459 -36.65 -41.71 23.81
N LEU A 460 -35.56 -42.48 23.69
CA LEU A 460 -35.09 -42.94 22.38
C LEU A 460 -36.20 -43.67 21.63
N GLY A 461 -36.45 -43.23 20.40
CA GLY A 461 -37.53 -43.73 19.55
C GLY A 461 -38.87 -43.04 19.70
N ASP A 462 -39.05 -42.11 20.63
CA ASP A 462 -40.26 -41.28 20.66
C ASP A 462 -40.40 -40.46 19.37
N SER A 463 -41.65 -40.11 19.05
CA SER A 463 -41.92 -39.19 17.95
C SER A 463 -41.70 -37.76 18.40
N ILE A 464 -41.02 -36.96 17.57
CA ILE A 464 -41.00 -35.50 17.71
C ILE A 464 -42.16 -34.84 16.97
N SER A 465 -42.87 -35.55 16.08
CA SER A 465 -44.14 -35.09 15.48
C SER A 465 -45.33 -35.54 16.34
N GLU A 466 -46.12 -34.58 16.83
CA GLU A 466 -47.33 -34.79 17.64
C GLU A 466 -48.63 -34.66 16.82
N VAL A 467 -48.55 -34.08 15.62
CA VAL A 467 -49.69 -33.88 14.71
C VAL A 467 -49.97 -35.09 13.79
N GLY A 468 -49.14 -36.13 13.87
CA GLY A 468 -49.28 -37.37 13.12
C GLY A 468 -48.07 -37.67 12.21
N LEU A 469 -48.05 -38.89 11.65
CA LEU A 469 -47.00 -39.40 10.77
C LEU A 469 -47.63 -39.95 9.48
N GLU A 470 -48.15 -39.09 8.61
CA GLU A 470 -48.69 -39.53 7.31
C GLU A 470 -47.58 -40.07 6.41
N ARG A 471 -46.42 -39.39 6.38
CA ARG A 471 -45.19 -39.86 5.73
C ARG A 471 -44.09 -40.01 6.79
N PRO A 472 -44.06 -41.16 7.51
CA PRO A 472 -43.13 -41.36 8.61
C PRO A 472 -41.68 -41.34 8.13
N ALA A 473 -40.83 -40.73 8.94
CA ALA A 473 -39.39 -40.75 8.85
C ALA A 473 -38.78 -41.21 10.17
N VAL A 474 -37.63 -41.88 10.08
CA VAL A 474 -36.82 -42.28 11.23
C VAL A 474 -35.42 -41.71 11.04
N VAL A 475 -34.97 -40.92 12.02
CA VAL A 475 -33.58 -40.45 12.08
C VAL A 475 -32.86 -41.29 13.11
N THR A 476 -31.75 -41.88 12.70
CA THR A 476 -30.85 -42.67 13.57
C THR A 476 -29.47 -42.05 13.57
N GLY A 477 -28.70 -42.21 14.63
CA GLY A 477 -27.34 -41.69 14.70
C GLY A 477 -26.54 -42.26 15.85
N MET A 478 -25.25 -41.92 15.88
CA MET A 478 -24.33 -42.19 16.97
C MET A 478 -23.56 -40.92 17.30
N VAL A 479 -23.38 -40.63 18.57
CA VAL A 479 -22.45 -39.60 19.05
C VAL A 479 -21.13 -40.29 19.39
N VAL A 480 -20.05 -39.86 18.72
CA VAL A 480 -18.71 -40.44 18.87
C VAL A 480 -17.66 -39.34 19.08
N ASP A 481 -16.50 -39.70 19.64
CA ASP A 481 -15.32 -38.84 19.67
C ASP A 481 -14.58 -38.87 18.32
N LEU A 482 -13.52 -38.07 18.19
CA LEU A 482 -12.68 -38.02 16.97
C LEU A 482 -11.95 -39.35 16.64
N ASP A 483 -11.84 -40.26 17.62
CA ASP A 483 -11.28 -41.61 17.43
C ASP A 483 -12.37 -42.65 17.07
N GLY A 484 -13.63 -42.22 16.94
CA GLY A 484 -14.78 -43.08 16.64
C GLY A 484 -15.30 -43.86 17.85
N ARG A 485 -14.93 -43.49 19.09
CA ARG A 485 -15.43 -44.14 20.30
C ARG A 485 -16.79 -43.55 20.69
N PRO A 486 -17.77 -44.36 21.10
CA PRO A 486 -19.06 -43.88 21.59
C PRO A 486 -18.95 -42.86 22.74
N VAL A 487 -19.79 -41.83 22.71
CA VAL A 487 -19.95 -40.84 23.78
C VAL A 487 -21.30 -41.06 24.48
N PRO A 488 -21.37 -41.96 25.46
CA PRO A 488 -22.62 -42.27 26.14
C PRO A 488 -23.09 -41.10 27.01
N GLY A 489 -24.40 -40.89 27.05
CA GLY A 489 -25.00 -39.83 27.87
C GLY A 489 -24.95 -38.43 27.26
N ALA A 490 -24.43 -38.28 26.02
CA ALA A 490 -24.52 -37.03 25.28
C ALA A 490 -25.99 -36.60 25.13
N SER A 491 -26.28 -35.31 25.35
CA SER A 491 -27.59 -34.75 25.06
C SER A 491 -27.68 -34.38 23.59
N VAL A 492 -28.79 -34.76 22.95
CA VAL A 492 -29.08 -34.49 21.54
C VAL A 492 -30.41 -33.73 21.49
N ASP A 493 -30.31 -32.41 21.36
CA ASP A 493 -31.46 -31.52 21.15
C ASP A 493 -31.75 -31.43 19.65
N VAL A 494 -32.95 -31.78 19.21
CA VAL A 494 -33.35 -31.70 17.82
C VAL A 494 -34.60 -30.85 17.65
N TRP A 495 -34.62 -30.08 16.56
CA TRP A 495 -35.82 -29.39 16.10
C TRP A 495 -35.90 -29.32 14.58
N GLN A 496 -37.12 -29.34 14.05
CA GLN A 496 -37.37 -29.21 12.61
C GLN A 496 -38.76 -28.61 12.34
N CYS A 497 -38.98 -28.15 11.11
CA CYS A 497 -40.30 -27.82 10.62
C CYS A 497 -41.13 -29.09 10.29
N ASP A 498 -42.43 -28.89 10.14
CA ASP A 498 -43.36 -29.90 9.65
C ASP A 498 -43.25 -30.12 8.13
N GLU A 499 -44.13 -30.97 7.58
CA GLU A 499 -44.19 -31.30 6.16
C GLU A 499 -44.63 -30.12 5.26
N ASP A 500 -45.16 -29.06 5.86
CA ASP A 500 -45.56 -27.82 5.18
C ASP A 500 -44.51 -26.71 5.32
N GLY A 501 -43.43 -26.95 6.06
CA GLY A 501 -42.35 -25.98 6.26
C GLY A 501 -42.57 -24.98 7.40
N PHE A 502 -43.38 -25.34 8.42
CA PHE A 502 -43.62 -24.49 9.59
C PHE A 502 -43.09 -25.11 10.89
N TYR A 503 -42.44 -24.31 11.72
CA TYR A 503 -42.15 -24.64 13.12
C TYR A 503 -43.38 -24.41 14.00
N ASP A 504 -43.42 -25.07 15.16
CA ASP A 504 -44.48 -24.96 16.17
C ASP A 504 -44.80 -23.50 16.52
N VAL A 505 -43.77 -22.69 16.76
CA VAL A 505 -43.89 -21.26 17.12
C VAL A 505 -44.52 -20.40 16.01
N GLN A 506 -44.52 -20.86 14.76
CA GLN A 506 -45.09 -20.11 13.63
C GLN A 506 -46.58 -20.38 13.43
N ARG A 507 -47.09 -21.54 13.89
CA ARG A 507 -48.51 -21.90 13.79
C ARG A 507 -49.04 -22.46 15.13
N PRO A 508 -49.08 -21.65 16.20
CA PRO A 508 -49.48 -22.12 17.54
C PRO A 508 -50.93 -22.65 17.61
N ASP A 509 -51.79 -22.23 16.68
CA ASP A 509 -53.19 -22.71 16.58
C ASP A 509 -53.31 -24.07 15.86
N VAL A 510 -52.26 -24.52 15.17
CA VAL A 510 -52.25 -25.75 14.34
C VAL A 510 -51.29 -26.79 14.90
N GLN A 511 -50.13 -26.36 15.36
CA GLN A 511 -49.11 -27.23 15.95
C GLN A 511 -49.05 -27.02 17.47
N PRO A 512 -49.10 -28.09 18.29
CA PRO A 512 -48.92 -27.96 19.72
C PRO A 512 -47.50 -27.49 20.04
N ALA A 513 -47.35 -26.75 21.14
CA ALA A 513 -46.04 -26.29 21.61
C ALA A 513 -45.11 -27.49 21.85
N GLY A 514 -43.90 -27.45 21.29
CA GLY A 514 -42.96 -28.57 21.36
C GLY A 514 -43.09 -29.60 20.23
N ASN A 515 -44.00 -29.40 19.28
CA ASN A 515 -44.06 -30.19 18.06
C ASN A 515 -42.80 -29.97 17.21
N GLY A 516 -42.30 -31.03 16.58
CA GLY A 516 -41.07 -31.02 15.80
C GLY A 516 -39.81 -30.88 16.67
N ARG A 517 -39.90 -30.97 18.01
CA ARG A 517 -38.79 -30.79 18.94
C ARG A 517 -38.60 -31.99 19.87
N GLY A 518 -37.36 -32.26 20.27
CA GLY A 518 -37.07 -33.31 21.25
C GLY A 518 -35.65 -33.22 21.81
N MET A 519 -35.55 -33.38 23.13
CA MET A 519 -34.28 -33.53 23.84
C MET A 519 -34.09 -35.00 24.21
N PHE A 520 -33.08 -35.64 23.63
CA PHE A 520 -32.74 -37.04 23.83
C PHE A 520 -31.41 -37.20 24.57
N THR A 521 -31.17 -38.40 25.10
CA THR A 521 -29.88 -38.78 25.70
C THR A 521 -29.37 -40.02 24.97
N ALA A 522 -28.16 -39.93 24.42
CA ALA A 522 -27.49 -41.04 23.75
C ALA A 522 -27.27 -42.22 24.71
N ASP A 523 -27.46 -43.45 24.22
CA ASP A 523 -27.35 -44.65 25.04
C ASP A 523 -25.90 -45.07 25.33
N ALA A 524 -25.71 -46.29 25.87
CA ALA A 524 -24.38 -46.80 26.24
C ALA A 524 -23.45 -47.00 25.02
N ASP A 525 -24.01 -47.19 23.83
CA ASP A 525 -23.28 -47.31 22.57
C ASP A 525 -23.21 -45.96 21.83
N GLY A 526 -23.60 -44.87 22.49
CA GLY A 526 -23.65 -43.51 21.92
C GLY A 526 -24.80 -43.33 20.93
N ALA A 527 -25.71 -44.28 20.81
CA ALA A 527 -26.76 -44.24 19.80
C ALA A 527 -27.91 -43.32 20.21
N PHE A 528 -28.49 -42.63 19.23
CA PHE A 528 -29.75 -41.91 19.36
C PHE A 528 -30.64 -42.18 18.15
N TRP A 529 -31.95 -42.12 18.35
CA TRP A 529 -32.92 -42.18 17.27
C TRP A 529 -34.28 -41.65 17.69
N PHE A 530 -35.05 -41.19 16.72
CA PHE A 530 -36.40 -40.66 16.92
C PHE A 530 -37.25 -40.84 15.66
N ARG A 531 -38.57 -40.84 15.85
CA ARG A 531 -39.55 -40.81 14.75
C ARG A 531 -39.95 -39.38 14.45
N THR A 532 -40.15 -39.08 13.18
CA THR A 532 -40.50 -37.74 12.70
C THR A 532 -41.15 -37.83 11.32
N VAL A 533 -41.33 -36.69 10.65
CA VAL A 533 -41.66 -36.57 9.23
C VAL A 533 -40.43 -36.05 8.48
N VAL A 534 -40.36 -36.25 7.16
CA VAL A 534 -39.34 -35.57 6.35
C VAL A 534 -39.65 -34.06 6.38
N PRO A 535 -38.75 -33.20 6.89
CA PRO A 535 -39.01 -31.76 6.90
C PRO A 535 -39.14 -31.22 5.48
N SER A 536 -39.92 -30.17 5.29
CA SER A 536 -39.96 -29.45 4.02
C SER A 536 -38.91 -28.33 3.97
N HIS A 537 -38.59 -27.87 2.76
CA HIS A 537 -37.92 -26.58 2.59
C HIS A 537 -38.89 -25.47 2.97
N TYR A 538 -38.39 -24.34 3.46
CA TYR A 538 -39.24 -23.25 3.94
C TYR A 538 -38.59 -21.88 3.71
N PRO A 539 -39.39 -20.81 3.50
CA PRO A 539 -38.85 -19.47 3.38
C PRO A 539 -38.50 -18.90 4.76
N ILE A 540 -37.38 -18.18 4.86
CA ILE A 540 -37.16 -17.26 5.98
C ILE A 540 -38.20 -16.13 5.97
N PRO A 541 -38.43 -15.40 7.09
CA PRO A 541 -39.35 -14.27 7.11
C PRO A 541 -39.05 -13.25 6.00
N THR A 542 -40.06 -12.88 5.22
CA THR A 542 -39.93 -11.93 4.08
C THR A 542 -40.82 -10.70 4.20
N ASP A 543 -41.57 -10.57 5.27
CA ASP A 543 -42.48 -9.45 5.55
C ASP A 543 -41.78 -8.26 6.23
N GLY A 544 -40.45 -8.32 6.39
CA GLY A 544 -39.61 -7.27 6.95
C GLY A 544 -38.61 -6.70 5.94
N PRO A 545 -37.75 -5.78 6.38
CA PRO A 545 -36.74 -5.15 5.52
C PRO A 545 -35.80 -6.15 4.85
N VAL A 546 -35.44 -7.26 5.52
CA VAL A 546 -34.60 -8.28 4.90
C VAL A 546 -35.30 -8.94 3.71
N GLY A 547 -36.62 -9.15 3.79
CA GLY A 547 -37.42 -9.60 2.65
C GLY A 547 -37.35 -8.64 1.47
N GLY A 548 -37.47 -7.33 1.74
CA GLY A 548 -37.30 -6.30 0.72
C GLY A 548 -35.89 -6.26 0.11
N LEU A 549 -34.85 -6.53 0.91
CA LEU A 549 -33.47 -6.66 0.41
C LEU A 549 -33.31 -7.87 -0.52
N LEU A 550 -33.90 -9.01 -0.18
CA LEU A 550 -33.89 -10.21 -1.02
C LEU A 550 -34.63 -9.97 -2.34
N GLU A 551 -35.80 -9.33 -2.29
CA GLU A 551 -36.54 -8.95 -3.49
C GLU A 551 -35.73 -8.01 -4.37
N ALA A 552 -35.13 -6.96 -3.79
CA ALA A 552 -34.31 -6.00 -4.53
C ALA A 552 -33.02 -6.61 -5.12
N SER A 553 -32.56 -7.74 -4.59
CA SER A 553 -31.39 -8.48 -5.09
C SER A 553 -31.75 -9.74 -5.90
N GLU A 554 -33.03 -9.93 -6.23
CA GLU A 554 -33.54 -11.09 -6.97
C GLU A 554 -33.16 -12.45 -6.31
N ARG A 555 -33.07 -12.47 -4.97
CA ARG A 555 -32.75 -13.67 -4.19
C ARG A 555 -34.00 -14.31 -3.61
N HIS A 556 -34.05 -15.65 -3.62
CA HIS A 556 -35.14 -16.39 -2.99
C HIS A 556 -34.93 -16.50 -1.46
N PRO A 557 -36.01 -16.62 -0.66
CA PRO A 557 -35.92 -16.74 0.79
C PRO A 557 -35.80 -18.18 1.30
N TYR A 558 -35.81 -19.18 0.42
CA TYR A 558 -35.89 -20.58 0.84
C TYR A 558 -34.60 -21.13 1.44
N ARG A 559 -34.78 -21.86 2.54
CA ARG A 559 -33.80 -22.79 3.10
C ARG A 559 -34.16 -24.22 2.69
N PRO A 560 -33.18 -25.07 2.30
CA PRO A 560 -33.43 -26.48 2.01
C PRO A 560 -33.94 -27.20 3.27
N ALA A 561 -34.62 -28.33 3.09
CA ALA A 561 -35.10 -29.15 4.18
C ALA A 561 -33.94 -29.64 5.07
N HIS A 562 -34.09 -29.46 6.39
CA HIS A 562 -33.09 -29.86 7.36
C HIS A 562 -33.70 -30.18 8.73
N VAL A 563 -32.94 -30.92 9.53
CA VAL A 563 -33.16 -31.10 10.97
C VAL A 563 -32.02 -30.41 11.70
N HIS A 564 -32.33 -29.59 12.69
CA HIS A 564 -31.32 -28.99 13.54
C HIS A 564 -30.91 -29.93 14.67
N LEU A 565 -29.65 -29.84 15.09
CA LEU A 565 -29.10 -30.57 16.22
C LEU A 565 -28.22 -29.66 17.07
N ILE A 566 -28.41 -29.67 18.40
CA ILE A 566 -27.38 -29.29 19.37
C ILE A 566 -26.97 -30.56 20.10
N VAL A 567 -25.68 -30.88 20.05
CA VAL A 567 -25.11 -32.02 20.74
C VAL A 567 -24.12 -31.54 21.78
N ASP A 568 -24.34 -31.93 23.03
CA ASP A 568 -23.52 -31.53 24.18
C ASP A 568 -23.17 -32.75 25.04
N ALA A 569 -21.92 -32.79 25.51
CA ALA A 569 -21.42 -33.86 26.36
C ALA A 569 -20.25 -33.33 27.21
N ALA A 570 -20.17 -33.79 28.47
CA ALA A 570 -19.11 -33.34 29.37
C ALA A 570 -17.70 -33.67 28.82
N GLY A 571 -16.83 -32.67 28.75
CA GLY A 571 -15.47 -32.81 28.22
C GLY A 571 -15.35 -32.67 26.70
N PHE A 572 -16.44 -32.29 26.02
CA PHE A 572 -16.48 -32.04 24.58
C PHE A 572 -16.97 -30.61 24.30
N GLU A 573 -16.52 -30.03 23.18
CA GLU A 573 -17.06 -28.77 22.69
C GLU A 573 -18.52 -28.98 22.24
N PRO A 574 -19.49 -28.14 22.68
CA PRO A 574 -20.86 -28.23 22.22
C PRO A 574 -20.94 -28.00 20.70
N LEU A 575 -21.72 -28.81 20.00
CA LEU A 575 -21.87 -28.74 18.55
C LEU A 575 -23.29 -28.31 18.18
N THR A 576 -23.42 -27.16 17.53
CA THR A 576 -24.63 -26.76 16.80
C THR A 576 -24.46 -27.12 15.32
N THR A 577 -25.33 -27.97 14.79
CA THR A 577 -25.26 -28.40 13.39
C THR A 577 -26.62 -28.66 12.76
N HIS A 578 -26.64 -28.94 11.46
CA HIS A 578 -27.82 -29.35 10.70
C HIS A 578 -27.58 -30.68 10.00
N LEU A 579 -28.66 -31.44 9.82
CA LEU A 579 -28.76 -32.58 8.92
C LEU A 579 -29.62 -32.15 7.72
N PHE A 580 -29.02 -31.97 6.55
CA PHE A 580 -29.73 -31.56 5.33
C PHE A 580 -30.24 -32.77 4.53
N VAL A 581 -31.42 -32.65 3.94
CA VAL A 581 -32.05 -33.70 3.13
C VAL A 581 -31.52 -33.65 1.69
N ALA A 582 -30.89 -34.72 1.21
CA ALA A 582 -30.14 -34.74 -0.07
C ALA A 582 -30.96 -34.46 -1.34
N ASP A 583 -32.25 -34.78 -1.35
CA ASP A 583 -33.16 -34.51 -2.46
C ASP A 583 -33.96 -33.21 -2.28
N SER A 584 -33.59 -32.37 -1.32
CA SER A 584 -34.26 -31.09 -1.10
C SER A 584 -33.90 -30.06 -2.17
N PRO A 585 -34.89 -29.27 -2.64
CA PRO A 585 -34.61 -28.04 -3.37
C PRO A 585 -33.73 -27.08 -2.56
N TYR A 586 -32.97 -26.21 -3.25
CA TYR A 586 -32.17 -25.11 -2.67
C TYR A 586 -30.92 -25.51 -1.88
N LEU A 587 -30.40 -26.74 -2.04
CA LEU A 587 -29.13 -27.15 -1.41
C LEU A 587 -27.92 -26.33 -1.89
N ASP A 588 -27.93 -25.90 -3.14
CA ASP A 588 -26.87 -25.10 -3.78
C ASP A 588 -27.10 -23.58 -3.65
N SER A 589 -28.23 -23.18 -3.08
CA SER A 589 -28.66 -21.77 -3.04
C SER A 589 -29.33 -21.36 -1.73
N ASP A 590 -29.05 -22.04 -0.62
CA ASP A 590 -29.61 -21.73 0.70
C ASP A 590 -29.51 -20.23 1.02
N ALA A 591 -30.64 -19.62 1.37
CA ALA A 591 -30.75 -18.18 1.61
C ALA A 591 -29.79 -17.65 2.70
N VAL A 592 -29.33 -18.53 3.60
CA VAL A 592 -28.44 -18.22 4.72
C VAL A 592 -27.08 -18.93 4.66
N PHE A 593 -26.78 -19.60 3.54
CA PHE A 593 -25.48 -20.23 3.27
C PHE A 593 -25.05 -21.32 4.30
N ALA A 594 -26.01 -22.00 4.94
CA ALA A 594 -25.74 -22.95 6.01
C ALA A 594 -25.35 -24.36 5.52
N VAL A 595 -25.55 -24.65 4.23
CA VAL A 595 -25.32 -25.98 3.64
C VAL A 595 -23.83 -26.28 3.53
N LYS A 596 -23.45 -27.42 4.11
CA LYS A 596 -22.13 -28.04 3.94
C LYS A 596 -22.33 -29.45 3.43
N GLN A 597 -21.54 -29.86 2.43
CA GLN A 597 -21.73 -31.16 1.76
C GLN A 597 -21.61 -32.35 2.74
N SER A 598 -20.75 -32.24 3.76
CA SER A 598 -20.60 -33.26 4.80
C SER A 598 -21.84 -33.44 5.69
N LEU A 599 -22.78 -32.48 5.67
CA LEU A 599 -24.01 -32.47 6.46
C LEU A 599 -25.24 -32.94 5.66
N VAL A 600 -25.09 -33.17 4.35
CA VAL A 600 -26.16 -33.65 3.48
C VAL A 600 -26.30 -35.17 3.61
N ARG A 601 -27.50 -35.68 3.89
CA ARG A 601 -27.79 -37.12 4.00
C ARG A 601 -28.99 -37.53 3.16
N GLU A 602 -28.89 -38.73 2.63
CA GLU A 602 -30.00 -39.39 1.97
C GLU A 602 -31.05 -39.82 3.01
N PHE A 603 -32.31 -39.50 2.72
CA PHE A 603 -33.45 -40.06 3.41
C PHE A 603 -33.96 -41.24 2.59
N ALA A 604 -33.38 -42.42 2.77
CA ALA A 604 -33.69 -43.58 1.94
C ALA A 604 -35.12 -44.10 2.19
N VAL A 605 -35.79 -44.60 1.16
CA VAL A 605 -37.08 -45.29 1.30
C VAL A 605 -36.85 -46.71 1.82
N VAL A 606 -37.52 -47.08 2.89
CA VAL A 606 -37.47 -48.42 3.49
C VAL A 606 -38.86 -49.04 3.41
N ASP A 607 -38.97 -50.16 2.69
CA ASP A 607 -40.21 -50.93 2.48
C ASP A 607 -40.17 -52.30 3.19
N ASP A 608 -39.21 -52.50 4.10
CA ASP A 608 -39.06 -53.72 4.89
C ASP A 608 -40.02 -53.70 6.09
N PRO A 609 -41.00 -54.64 6.17
CA PRO A 609 -41.93 -54.74 7.30
C PRO A 609 -41.25 -54.97 8.65
N ASP A 610 -40.13 -55.70 8.69
CA ASP A 610 -39.42 -56.02 9.93
C ASP A 610 -38.72 -54.77 10.49
N GLU A 611 -38.14 -53.93 9.63
CA GLU A 611 -37.59 -52.63 10.03
C GLU A 611 -38.70 -51.64 10.42
N ALA A 612 -39.85 -51.66 9.75
CA ALA A 612 -41.00 -50.84 10.14
C ALA A 612 -41.54 -51.24 11.53
N GLU A 613 -41.65 -52.54 11.82
CA GLU A 613 -42.00 -53.04 13.14
C GLU A 613 -40.95 -52.64 14.19
N ARG A 614 -39.65 -52.78 13.88
CA ARG A 614 -38.53 -52.39 14.75
C ARG A 614 -38.62 -50.94 15.21
N TYR A 615 -38.92 -50.01 14.31
CA TYR A 615 -39.01 -48.59 14.65
C TYR A 615 -40.43 -48.15 15.05
N GLY A 616 -41.41 -49.04 15.04
CA GLY A 616 -42.80 -48.72 15.38
C GLY A 616 -43.42 -47.70 14.41
N VAL A 617 -43.18 -47.88 13.11
CA VAL A 617 -43.74 -47.11 11.99
C VAL A 617 -44.42 -48.04 10.97
N ARG A 618 -45.05 -47.49 9.93
CA ARG A 618 -45.62 -48.29 8.83
C ARG A 618 -44.70 -48.24 7.61
N ALA A 619 -44.52 -49.37 6.92
CA ALA A 619 -43.87 -49.39 5.61
C ALA A 619 -44.82 -48.88 4.51
N PRO A 620 -44.31 -48.16 3.49
CA PRO A 620 -42.95 -47.65 3.40
C PRO A 620 -42.73 -46.39 4.28
N PHE A 621 -41.50 -46.21 4.76
CA PHE A 621 -41.08 -45.02 5.53
C PHE A 621 -39.73 -44.48 5.01
N ARG A 622 -39.33 -43.27 5.45
CA ARG A 622 -38.04 -42.66 5.11
C ARG A 622 -37.03 -42.83 6.25
N ARG A 623 -35.77 -43.14 5.96
CA ARG A 623 -34.74 -43.30 6.99
C ARG A 623 -33.49 -42.51 6.67
N ALA A 624 -32.98 -41.78 7.66
CA ALA A 624 -31.69 -41.12 7.60
C ALA A 624 -30.77 -41.63 8.72
N HIS A 625 -29.47 -41.71 8.43
CA HIS A 625 -28.44 -41.99 9.41
C HIS A 625 -27.46 -40.82 9.51
N PHE A 626 -27.18 -40.35 10.72
CA PHE A 626 -26.28 -39.23 10.97
C PHE A 626 -25.37 -39.50 12.17
N GLU A 627 -24.11 -39.83 11.89
CA GLU A 627 -23.06 -39.90 12.90
C GLU A 627 -22.59 -38.47 13.23
N VAL A 628 -22.51 -38.17 14.54
CA VAL A 628 -22.06 -36.89 15.08
C VAL A 628 -20.75 -37.10 15.81
N GLN A 629 -19.68 -36.47 15.32
CA GLN A 629 -18.36 -36.52 15.92
C GLN A 629 -18.11 -35.25 16.72
N LEU A 630 -17.85 -35.40 18.03
CA LEU A 630 -17.54 -34.29 18.93
C LEU A 630 -16.03 -34.16 19.15
N ALA A 631 -15.55 -32.91 19.12
CA ALA A 631 -14.18 -32.56 19.51
C ALA A 631 -14.08 -32.41 21.04
N GLY A 632 -12.97 -32.83 21.64
CA GLY A 632 -12.72 -32.61 23.06
C GLY A 632 -12.52 -31.13 23.39
N GLU A 633 -12.92 -30.69 24.59
CA GLU A 633 -12.69 -29.31 25.05
C GLU A 633 -11.21 -28.93 24.95
N ARG A 634 -10.91 -27.83 24.25
CA ARG A 634 -9.56 -27.25 24.25
C ARG A 634 -9.24 -26.81 25.68
N ARG A 635 -8.23 -27.44 26.31
CA ARG A 635 -7.61 -26.88 27.52
C ARG A 635 -7.00 -25.54 27.13
N GLU A 636 -7.56 -24.45 27.63
CA GLU A 636 -6.87 -23.16 27.62
C GLU A 636 -5.54 -23.34 28.38
N GLU A 637 -4.44 -23.51 27.63
CA GLU A 637 -3.12 -23.23 28.16
C GLU A 637 -3.11 -21.74 28.51
N THR A 638 -3.28 -21.48 29.80
CA THR A 638 -3.11 -20.16 30.40
C THR A 638 -1.70 -19.69 30.11
N ALA A 639 -1.57 -18.78 29.14
CA ALA A 639 -0.35 -18.03 28.83
C ALA A 639 -0.27 -16.75 29.66
#